data_AF-A0A9W6Y8G0-F1
#
_entry.id   AF-A0A9W6Y8G0-F1
#
_cell.length_a   1.000
_cell.length_b   1.000
_cell.length_c   1.000
_cell.angle_alpha   90.00
_cell.angle_beta   90.00
_cell.angle_gamma   90.00
#
_symmetry.space_group_name_H-M   'P 1'
#
loop_
_entity.id
_entity.type
_entity.pdbx_description
1 polymer ?
#
loop_
_entity_poly.entity_id
_entity_poly.type
_entity_poly.pdbx_seq_one_letter_code
_entity_poly.pdbx_strand_id
1 'polypeptide(L)'
;MAEGRTRLKITLAGSLVYFFDAWVGPPTGGQDLILGMDFMVPAGIRLDLADGTICLPDEVRIQLAGRRPLYGDKVEQVTMGGYCEIDICGSEEVRLRTRPSDRQKLWVTRGDRWVPTYVVDPGRPCSLRLTNVSERKLILHGDTKIAMWLAGDRVPRLPGYVSVGSRRYAEWQNLAYQATTDENSVTPKQEEV
;
A
#
# COMPACT_ATOMS: atom_id res chain seq x y z
N MET A 1 -27.74 -18.45 -29.45
CA MET A 1 -27.82 -19.91 -29.24
C MET A 1 -26.47 -20.49 -29.63
N ALA A 2 -25.91 -21.44 -28.89
CA ALA A 2 -24.65 -22.09 -29.27
C ALA A 2 -24.89 -23.05 -30.44
N GLU A 3 -24.02 -23.02 -31.44
CA GLU A 3 -24.13 -23.80 -32.70
C GLU A 3 -23.58 -25.23 -32.58
N GLY A 4 -22.81 -25.52 -31.52
CA GLY A 4 -22.26 -26.85 -31.27
C GLY A 4 -21.14 -26.85 -30.22
N ARG A 5 -20.53 -28.00 -29.98
CA ARG A 5 -19.30 -28.15 -29.19
C ARG A 5 -18.17 -28.66 -30.08
N THR A 6 -16.96 -28.17 -29.83
CA THR A 6 -15.75 -28.61 -30.53
C THR A 6 -14.61 -28.81 -29.55
N ARG A 7 -13.74 -29.78 -29.82
CA ARG A 7 -12.57 -30.04 -28.99
C ARG A 7 -11.37 -29.23 -29.48
N LEU A 8 -10.84 -28.38 -28.62
CA LEU A 8 -9.71 -27.50 -28.90
C LEU A 8 -8.44 -28.01 -28.21
N LYS A 9 -7.30 -27.85 -28.89
CA LYS A 9 -5.97 -27.96 -28.29
C LYS A 9 -5.45 -26.55 -28.03
N ILE A 10 -5.36 -26.16 -26.76
CA ILE A 10 -4.96 -24.83 -26.32
C ILE A 10 -3.53 -24.93 -25.79
N THR A 11 -2.62 -24.11 -26.33
CA THR A 11 -1.24 -24.01 -25.84
C THR A 11 -1.05 -22.67 -25.16
N LEU A 12 -0.63 -22.67 -23.89
CA LEU A 12 -0.33 -21.49 -23.09
C LEU A 12 1.18 -21.43 -22.80
N ALA A 13 1.74 -20.21 -22.80
CA ALA A 13 3.16 -19.94 -22.54
C ALA A 13 4.18 -20.79 -23.35
N GLY A 14 3.75 -21.37 -24.47
CA GLY A 14 4.59 -22.21 -25.34
C GLY A 14 4.85 -23.63 -24.85
N SER A 15 4.52 -23.97 -23.60
CA SER A 15 4.81 -25.27 -22.97
C SER A 15 3.57 -26.02 -22.49
N LEU A 16 2.56 -25.31 -21.99
CA LEU A 16 1.39 -25.93 -21.36
C LEU A 16 0.32 -26.22 -22.41
N VAL A 17 -0.03 -27.49 -22.56
CA VAL A 17 -1.01 -27.94 -23.56
C VAL A 17 -2.24 -28.52 -22.87
N TYR A 18 -3.41 -28.00 -23.20
CA TYR A 18 -4.69 -28.45 -22.70
C TYR A 18 -5.59 -28.88 -23.84
N PHE A 19 -6.43 -29.88 -23.57
CA PHE A 19 -7.53 -30.24 -24.46
C PHE A 19 -8.84 -29.89 -23.77
N PHE A 20 -9.70 -29.14 -24.45
CA PHE A 20 -10.94 -28.65 -23.85
C PHE A 20 -12.08 -28.64 -24.87
N ASP A 21 -13.27 -29.05 -24.44
CA ASP A 21 -14.48 -28.99 -25.26
C ASP A 21 -15.14 -27.62 -25.10
N ALA A 22 -15.01 -26.77 -26.13
CA ALA A 22 -15.54 -25.42 -26.14
C ALA A 22 -16.87 -25.35 -26.88
N TRP A 23 -17.74 -24.45 -26.44
CA TRP A 23 -18.96 -24.10 -27.15
C TRP A 23 -18.65 -23.15 -28.30
N VAL A 24 -19.27 -23.39 -29.46
CA VAL A 24 -19.21 -22.51 -30.62
C VAL A 24 -20.45 -21.61 -30.61
N GLY A 25 -20.24 -20.31 -30.74
CA GLY A 25 -21.30 -19.32 -30.80
C GLY A 25 -21.00 -18.23 -31.83
N PRO A 26 -21.96 -17.33 -32.06
CA PRO A 26 -21.78 -16.24 -33.00
C PRO A 26 -20.63 -15.31 -32.58
N PRO A 27 -20.00 -14.59 -33.53
CA PRO A 27 -18.90 -13.68 -33.22
C PRO A 27 -19.28 -12.65 -32.14
N THR A 28 -18.41 -12.50 -31.14
CA THR A 28 -18.62 -11.60 -29.99
C THR A 28 -18.20 -10.16 -30.25
N GLY A 29 -17.80 -9.83 -31.48
CA GLY A 29 -17.39 -8.47 -31.86
C GLY A 29 -16.03 -8.06 -31.31
N GLY A 30 -15.13 -9.02 -31.03
CA GLY A 30 -13.74 -8.71 -30.67
C GLY A 30 -12.95 -9.79 -29.93
N GLN A 31 -13.58 -10.91 -29.53
CA GLN A 31 -12.88 -12.03 -28.89
C GLN A 31 -13.08 -13.33 -29.67
N ASP A 32 -11.98 -13.94 -30.12
CA ASP A 32 -12.04 -15.22 -30.85
C ASP A 32 -12.22 -16.44 -29.92
N LEU A 33 -11.87 -16.28 -28.63
CA LEU A 33 -11.94 -17.33 -27.62
C LEU A 33 -12.18 -16.72 -26.24
N ILE A 34 -13.15 -17.27 -25.51
CA ILE A 34 -13.40 -16.93 -24.10
C ILE A 34 -13.14 -18.17 -23.26
N LEU A 35 -12.11 -18.09 -22.41
CA LEU A 35 -11.80 -19.14 -21.43
C LEU A 35 -12.51 -18.81 -20.12
N GLY A 36 -13.52 -19.62 -19.79
CA GLY A 36 -14.31 -19.47 -18.57
C GLY A 36 -13.65 -20.14 -17.35
N MET A 37 -14.35 -20.08 -16.23
CA MET A 37 -13.92 -20.73 -14.98
C MET A 37 -13.82 -22.26 -15.10
N ASP A 38 -14.62 -22.85 -15.98
CA ASP A 38 -14.63 -24.26 -16.34
C ASP A 38 -13.30 -24.73 -16.97
N PHE A 39 -12.59 -23.85 -17.66
CA PHE A 39 -11.22 -24.08 -18.10
C PHE A 39 -10.19 -23.64 -17.05
N MET A 40 -10.33 -22.42 -16.52
CA MET A 40 -9.30 -21.80 -15.68
C MET A 40 -9.05 -22.55 -14.37
N VAL A 41 -10.10 -23.02 -13.69
CA VAL A 41 -9.98 -23.69 -12.39
C VAL A 41 -9.27 -25.05 -12.51
N PRO A 42 -9.69 -25.98 -13.40
CA PRO A 42 -8.97 -27.24 -13.58
C PRO A 42 -7.56 -27.08 -14.15
N ALA A 43 -7.33 -26.05 -14.97
CA ALA A 43 -6.00 -25.75 -15.51
C ALA A 43 -5.03 -25.17 -14.46
N GLY A 44 -5.51 -24.86 -13.25
CA GLY A 44 -4.71 -24.26 -12.19
C GLY A 44 -4.33 -22.80 -12.44
N ILE A 45 -5.05 -22.12 -13.34
CA ILE A 45 -4.78 -20.73 -13.71
C ILE A 45 -5.37 -19.80 -12.64
N ARG A 46 -4.56 -18.85 -12.16
CA ARG A 46 -4.95 -17.90 -11.12
C ARG A 46 -4.89 -16.48 -11.67
N LEU A 47 -5.82 -15.63 -11.26
CA LEU A 47 -5.79 -14.20 -11.56
C LEU A 47 -5.20 -13.45 -10.37
N ASP A 48 -4.04 -12.85 -10.55
CA ASP A 48 -3.50 -11.86 -9.62
C ASP A 48 -4.00 -10.48 -10.04
N LEU A 49 -5.13 -10.06 -9.47
CA LEU A 49 -5.72 -8.75 -9.75
C LEU A 49 -4.85 -7.60 -9.23
N ALA A 50 -3.95 -7.88 -8.30
CA ALA A 50 -3.12 -6.87 -7.68
C ALA A 50 -1.88 -6.57 -8.52
N ASP A 51 -1.26 -7.59 -9.12
CA ASP A 51 -0.23 -7.40 -10.13
C ASP A 51 -0.82 -7.19 -11.55
N GLY A 52 -2.13 -7.44 -11.69
CA GLY A 52 -2.82 -7.41 -12.98
C GLY A 52 -2.29 -8.50 -13.91
N THR A 53 -1.99 -9.69 -13.38
CA THR A 53 -1.39 -10.81 -14.13
C THR A 53 -2.24 -12.07 -14.06
N ILE A 54 -2.07 -12.93 -15.05
CA ILE A 54 -2.51 -14.33 -15.05
C ILE A 54 -1.31 -15.17 -14.62
N CYS A 55 -1.47 -15.96 -13.57
CA CYS A 55 -0.49 -16.93 -13.11
C CYS A 55 -0.87 -18.32 -13.63
N LEU A 56 0.02 -18.91 -14.41
CA LEU A 56 -0.08 -20.28 -14.89
C LEU A 56 0.46 -21.25 -13.82
N PRO A 57 0.12 -22.56 -13.90
CA PRO A 57 0.57 -23.55 -12.91
C PRO A 57 2.09 -23.77 -12.87
N ASP A 58 2.81 -23.39 -13.92
CA ASP A 58 4.28 -23.38 -13.98
C ASP A 58 4.91 -22.07 -13.48
N GLU A 59 4.12 -21.26 -12.74
CA GLU A 59 4.48 -19.95 -12.21
C GLU A 59 4.76 -18.87 -13.25
N VAL A 60 4.52 -19.15 -14.54
CA VAL A 60 4.60 -18.12 -15.59
C VAL A 60 3.50 -17.09 -15.37
N ARG A 61 3.91 -15.80 -15.39
CA ARG A 61 3.01 -14.66 -15.23
C ARG A 61 2.84 -13.92 -16.55
N ILE A 62 1.59 -13.72 -16.96
CA ILE A 62 1.24 -12.99 -18.18
C ILE A 62 0.48 -11.73 -17.79
N GLN A 63 0.90 -10.56 -18.26
CA GLN A 63 0.22 -9.30 -17.96
C GLN A 63 -1.17 -9.26 -18.62
N LEU A 64 -2.20 -8.92 -17.85
CA LEU A 64 -3.54 -8.68 -18.37
C LEU A 64 -3.56 -7.37 -19.18
N ALA A 65 -4.17 -7.43 -20.36
CA ALA A 65 -4.32 -6.25 -21.21
C ALA A 65 -5.05 -5.12 -20.48
N GLY A 66 -4.52 -3.90 -20.59
CA GLY A 66 -5.07 -2.71 -19.93
C GLY A 66 -4.92 -2.66 -18.40
N ARG A 67 -4.30 -3.67 -17.77
CA ARG A 67 -4.02 -3.66 -16.33
C ARG A 67 -2.56 -3.29 -16.08
N ARG A 68 -2.34 -2.46 -15.07
CA ARG A 68 -1.01 -2.14 -14.54
C ARG A 68 -0.89 -2.73 -13.14
N PRO A 69 0.31 -3.15 -12.72
CA PRO A 69 0.53 -3.57 -11.34
C PRO A 69 0.07 -2.48 -10.37
N LEU A 70 -0.79 -2.85 -9.41
CA LEU A 70 -1.21 -1.98 -8.32
C LEU A 70 -0.06 -1.76 -7.34
N TYR A 71 0.92 -2.66 -7.28
CA TYR A 71 2.06 -2.53 -6.39
C TYR A 71 3.27 -1.88 -7.06
N GLY A 72 4.05 -1.13 -6.28
CA GLY A 72 5.27 -0.50 -6.76
C GLY A 72 6.53 -1.32 -6.53
N ASP A 73 7.24 -1.63 -7.61
CA ASP A 73 8.62 -2.18 -7.53
C ASP A 73 9.65 -1.13 -7.09
N LYS A 74 9.40 0.15 -7.42
CA LYS A 74 10.22 1.28 -6.96
C LYS A 74 9.58 1.88 -5.72
N VAL A 75 10.11 1.48 -4.57
CA VAL A 75 9.77 2.03 -3.26
C VAL A 75 10.91 2.91 -2.80
N GLU A 76 10.63 4.19 -2.53
CA GLU A 76 11.54 5.01 -1.74
C GLU A 76 11.11 4.93 -0.28
N GLN A 77 11.82 4.14 0.53
CA GLN A 77 11.52 4.02 1.94
C GLN A 77 12.07 5.22 2.72
N VAL A 78 11.29 5.67 3.69
CA VAL A 78 11.68 6.67 4.67
C VAL A 78 11.83 5.97 6.01
N THR A 79 13.03 6.03 6.57
CA THR A 79 13.35 5.52 7.91
C THR A 79 13.73 6.66 8.86
N MET A 80 13.82 6.36 10.15
CA MET A 80 14.14 7.32 11.21
C MET A 80 15.51 8.02 11.04
N GLY A 81 16.39 7.51 10.14
CA GLY A 81 17.68 8.12 9.82
C GLY A 81 18.75 7.97 10.91
N GLY A 82 18.34 7.77 12.17
CA GLY A 82 19.20 7.52 13.33
C GLY A 82 18.41 7.05 14.55
N TYR A 83 19.11 6.84 15.66
CA TYR A 83 18.51 6.57 16.96
C TYR A 83 17.86 7.84 17.51
N CYS A 84 16.63 7.72 18.01
CA CYS A 84 15.92 8.83 18.63
C CYS A 84 15.15 8.35 19.87
N GLU A 85 15.15 9.17 20.90
CA GLU A 85 14.34 9.01 22.10
C GLU A 85 13.30 10.12 22.14
N ILE A 86 12.03 9.75 22.20
CA ILE A 86 10.91 10.68 22.27
C ILE A 86 10.31 10.56 23.67
N ASP A 87 10.28 11.68 24.39
CA ASP A 87 9.66 11.76 25.71
C ASP A 87 8.15 11.46 25.65
N ILE A 88 7.54 11.28 26.82
CA ILE A 88 6.09 11.03 26.96
C ILE A 88 5.36 12.24 26.37
N CYS A 89 4.39 11.99 25.48
CA CYS A 89 3.69 13.02 24.70
C CYS A 89 4.58 13.92 23.82
N GLY A 90 5.89 13.64 23.75
CA GLY A 90 6.83 14.37 22.92
C GLY A 90 6.68 14.03 21.44
N SER A 91 7.38 14.80 20.60
CA SER A 91 7.43 14.52 19.16
C SER A 91 8.79 14.82 18.55
N GLU A 92 9.19 14.00 17.58
CA GLU A 92 10.41 14.21 16.79
C GLU A 92 10.06 14.45 15.32
N GLU A 93 10.74 15.40 14.67
CA GLU A 93 10.51 15.75 13.28
C GLU A 93 11.55 15.15 12.33
N VAL A 94 11.11 14.24 11.46
CA VAL A 94 11.94 13.62 10.43
C VAL A 94 11.72 14.31 9.09
N ARG A 95 12.77 14.93 8.54
CA ARG A 95 12.71 15.62 7.24
C ARG A 95 12.62 14.62 6.09
N LEU A 96 11.67 14.84 5.18
CA LEU A 96 11.56 14.07 3.95
C LEU A 96 12.47 14.67 2.88
N ARG A 97 13.29 13.82 2.25
CA ARG A 97 14.17 14.22 1.14
C ARG A 97 13.36 14.57 -0.12
N THR A 98 12.32 13.79 -0.37
CA THR A 98 11.45 13.92 -1.54
C THR A 98 10.23 14.76 -1.20
N ARG A 99 9.95 15.75 -2.04
CA ARG A 99 8.74 16.57 -1.94
C ARG A 99 7.55 15.82 -2.54
N PRO A 100 6.34 16.01 -2.01
CA PRO A 100 5.13 15.51 -2.65
C PRO A 100 5.06 16.08 -4.07
N SER A 101 4.74 15.22 -5.03
CA SER A 101 4.45 15.58 -6.41
C SER A 101 3.17 14.88 -6.82
N ASP A 102 2.46 15.39 -7.84
CA ASP A 102 1.25 14.74 -8.35
C ASP A 102 1.49 13.29 -8.82
N ARG A 103 2.76 12.95 -9.10
CA ARG A 103 3.18 11.61 -9.53
C ARG A 103 3.43 10.65 -8.38
N GLN A 104 3.60 11.13 -7.15
CA GLN A 104 3.97 10.31 -5.99
C GLN A 104 3.07 10.56 -4.79
N LYS A 105 2.59 9.48 -4.19
CA LYS A 105 1.78 9.48 -2.97
C LYS A 105 2.61 9.04 -1.78
N LEU A 106 2.48 9.75 -0.67
CA LEU A 106 3.09 9.38 0.61
C LEU A 106 2.20 8.37 1.34
N TRP A 107 2.81 7.26 1.73
CA TRP A 107 2.22 6.24 2.58
C TRP A 107 2.97 6.20 3.91
N VAL A 108 2.25 6.38 5.01
CA VAL A 108 2.81 6.40 6.37
C VAL A 108 2.42 5.14 7.12
N THR A 109 3.28 4.67 8.01
CA THR A 109 2.95 3.58 8.94
C THR A 109 3.01 4.10 10.37
N ARG A 110 2.16 3.58 11.25
CA ARG A 110 2.25 3.84 12.70
C ARG A 110 2.96 2.68 13.39
N GLY A 111 3.50 2.95 14.58
CA GLY A 111 3.85 1.91 15.54
C GLY A 111 2.76 1.74 16.59
N ASP A 112 3.00 0.82 17.52
CA ASP A 112 2.08 0.61 18.64
C ASP A 112 2.07 1.80 19.61
N ARG A 113 3.20 2.51 19.69
CA ARG A 113 3.45 3.60 20.65
C ARG A 113 3.70 4.96 20.01
N TRP A 114 3.59 5.06 18.68
CA TRP A 114 3.80 6.32 17.98
C TRP A 114 2.93 6.46 16.75
N VAL A 115 2.62 7.71 16.43
CA VAL A 115 1.82 8.08 15.26
C VAL A 115 2.57 9.12 14.44
N PRO A 116 2.72 8.93 13.12
CA PRO A 116 3.27 9.95 12.24
C PRO A 116 2.20 10.98 11.84
N THR A 117 2.61 12.24 11.86
CA THR A 117 1.84 13.38 11.37
C THR A 117 2.62 14.00 10.23
N TYR A 118 2.01 14.07 9.05
CA TYR A 118 2.58 14.76 7.89
C TYR A 118 2.46 16.27 8.05
N VAL A 119 3.60 16.96 8.09
CA VAL A 119 3.69 18.40 8.26
C VAL A 119 4.17 19.03 6.96
N VAL A 120 3.39 19.98 6.46
CA VAL A 120 3.69 20.75 5.25
C VAL A 120 3.65 22.23 5.61
N ASP A 121 4.84 22.81 5.82
CA ASP A 121 4.97 24.24 6.08
C ASP A 121 5.37 24.97 4.78
N PRO A 122 4.75 26.11 4.46
CA PRO A 122 5.14 26.94 3.33
C PRO A 122 6.63 27.32 3.42
N GLY A 123 7.40 26.96 2.39
CA GLY A 123 8.83 27.29 2.30
C GLY A 123 9.78 26.36 3.07
N ARG A 124 9.29 25.35 3.81
CA ARG A 124 10.13 24.32 4.43
C ARG A 124 10.04 22.99 3.68
N PRO A 125 11.08 22.14 3.74
CA PRO A 125 10.97 20.75 3.30
C PRO A 125 9.85 20.04 4.08
N CYS A 126 9.07 19.21 3.40
CA CYS A 126 8.05 18.41 4.07
C CYS A 126 8.68 17.49 5.11
N SER A 127 7.96 17.25 6.20
CA SER A 127 8.45 16.45 7.31
C SER A 127 7.37 15.53 7.87
N LEU A 128 7.82 14.53 8.61
CA LEU A 128 6.97 13.66 9.42
C LEU A 128 7.27 13.92 10.88
N ARG A 129 6.29 14.42 11.60
CA ARG A 129 6.33 14.54 13.05
C ARG A 129 5.85 13.23 13.68
N LEU A 130 6.74 12.50 14.32
CA LEU A 130 6.40 11.28 15.05
C LEU A 130 6.03 11.65 16.46
N THR A 131 4.79 11.41 16.86
CA THR A 131 4.29 11.72 18.21
C THR A 131 4.27 10.45 19.03
N ASN A 132 4.86 10.48 20.23
CA ASN A 132 4.76 9.40 21.19
C ASN A 132 3.38 9.43 21.83
N VAL A 133 2.62 8.34 21.67
CA VAL A 133 1.25 8.20 22.22
C VAL A 133 1.20 7.25 23.42
N SER A 134 2.37 6.92 23.99
CA SER A 134 2.48 6.05 25.14
C SER A 134 2.90 6.80 26.40
N GLU A 135 2.54 6.27 27.56
CA GLU A 135 2.92 6.79 28.88
C GLU A 135 4.37 6.50 29.28
N ARG A 136 5.22 6.10 28.31
CA ARG A 136 6.63 5.80 28.54
C ARG A 136 7.47 6.46 27.46
N LYS A 137 8.73 6.72 27.78
CA LYS A 137 9.71 7.13 26.78
C LYS A 137 9.78 6.11 25.66
N LEU A 138 9.77 6.61 24.43
CA LEU A 138 9.81 5.81 23.23
C LEU A 138 11.20 5.88 22.62
N ILE A 139 11.74 4.71 22.29
CA ILE A 139 13.01 4.58 21.59
C ILE A 139 12.71 4.10 20.18
N LEU A 140 13.17 4.84 19.17
CA LEU A 140 13.08 4.51 17.76
C LEU A 140 14.47 4.25 17.19
N HIS A 141 14.64 3.08 16.57
CA HIS A 141 15.89 2.70 15.91
C HIS A 141 15.96 3.31 14.49
N GLY A 142 17.18 3.53 13.98
CA GLY A 142 17.41 4.16 12.68
C GLY A 142 16.85 3.40 11.47
N ASP A 143 16.63 2.10 11.60
CA ASP A 143 16.02 1.21 10.61
C ASP A 143 14.48 1.16 10.70
N THR A 144 13.89 1.83 11.70
CA THR A 144 12.44 1.93 11.83
C THR A 144 11.86 2.60 10.59
N LYS A 145 11.01 1.87 9.88
CA LYS A 145 10.29 2.36 8.71
C LYS A 145 9.14 3.24 9.17
N ILE A 146 9.11 4.47 8.67
CA ILE A 146 8.12 5.47 9.07
C ILE A 146 7.18 5.83 7.92
N ALA A 147 7.67 5.79 6.69
CA ALA A 147 6.88 6.03 5.50
C ALA A 147 7.53 5.45 4.25
N MET A 148 6.82 5.54 3.13
CA MET A 148 7.32 5.23 1.81
C MET A 148 6.64 6.09 0.75
N TRP A 149 7.39 6.44 -0.30
CA TRP A 149 6.84 7.06 -1.50
C TRP A 149 6.55 6.00 -2.56
N LEU A 150 5.37 6.09 -3.15
CA LEU A 150 4.93 5.26 -4.27
C LEU A 150 4.36 6.13 -5.37
N ALA A 151 4.34 5.63 -6.61
CA ALA A 151 3.61 6.30 -7.69
C ALA A 151 2.12 6.45 -7.33
N GLY A 152 1.46 7.50 -7.82
CA GLY A 152 0.11 7.88 -7.40
C GLY A 152 -0.97 6.81 -7.62
N ASP A 153 -0.79 5.95 -8.62
CA ASP A 153 -1.65 4.81 -8.95
C ASP A 153 -1.27 3.51 -8.22
N ARG A 154 -0.23 3.54 -7.38
CA ARG A 154 0.30 2.36 -6.69
C ARG A 154 0.02 2.36 -5.19
N VAL A 155 -0.08 1.15 -4.64
CA VAL A 155 -0.30 0.87 -3.22
C VAL A 155 0.86 0.05 -2.62
N PRO A 156 1.09 0.11 -1.29
CA PRO A 156 2.11 -0.68 -0.62
C PRO A 156 1.76 -2.18 -0.58
N ARG A 157 2.75 -3.04 -0.81
CA ARG A 157 2.64 -4.49 -0.51
C ARG A 157 2.69 -4.79 0.98
N LEU A 158 3.35 -3.93 1.75
CA LEU A 158 3.51 -4.11 3.19
C LEU A 158 2.22 -3.70 3.91
N PRO A 159 1.71 -4.53 4.84
CA PRO A 159 0.58 -4.16 5.66
C PRO A 159 0.94 -3.00 6.60
N GLY A 160 -0.07 -2.30 7.12
CA GLY A 160 0.11 -1.25 8.11
C GLY A 160 0.41 0.13 7.54
N TYR A 161 0.54 0.27 6.22
CA TYR A 161 0.69 1.57 5.57
C TYR A 161 -0.65 2.17 5.18
N VAL A 162 -0.76 3.48 5.36
CA VAL A 162 -1.97 4.26 5.11
C VAL A 162 -1.59 5.53 4.35
N SER A 163 -2.35 5.89 3.32
CA SER A 163 -2.07 7.11 2.57
C SER A 163 -2.50 8.34 3.37
N VAL A 164 -1.67 9.38 3.36
CA VAL A 164 -2.01 10.69 3.92
C VAL A 164 -3.30 11.21 3.26
N GLY A 165 -4.23 11.73 4.07
CA GLY A 165 -5.54 12.20 3.61
C GLY A 165 -6.65 11.13 3.55
N SER A 166 -6.35 9.87 3.89
CA SER A 166 -7.39 8.84 4.04
C SER A 166 -8.11 8.92 5.39
N ARG A 167 -9.31 8.33 5.49
CA ARG A 167 -10.05 8.24 6.76
C ARG A 167 -9.24 7.58 7.88
N ARG A 168 -8.55 6.48 7.57
CA ARG A 168 -7.72 5.76 8.55
C ARG A 168 -6.55 6.61 9.04
N TYR A 169 -5.99 7.48 8.19
CA TYR A 169 -4.98 8.43 8.61
C TYR A 169 -5.57 9.46 9.58
N ALA A 170 -6.77 9.99 9.31
CA ALA A 170 -7.46 10.92 10.20
C ALA A 170 -7.74 10.31 11.58
N GLU A 171 -8.14 9.04 11.64
CA GLU A 171 -8.31 8.29 12.89
C GLU A 171 -7.00 8.23 13.69
N TRP A 172 -5.85 8.07 13.03
CA TRP A 172 -4.55 8.11 13.71
C TRP A 172 -4.21 9.51 14.21
N GLN A 173 -4.54 10.55 13.46
CA GLN A 173 -4.28 11.93 13.88
C GLN A 173 -5.03 12.31 15.16
N ASN A 174 -6.22 11.74 15.39
CA ASN A 174 -6.95 11.92 16.64
C ASN A 174 -6.15 11.40 17.86
N LEU A 175 -5.43 10.29 17.71
CA LEU A 175 -4.59 9.73 18.77
C LEU A 175 -3.38 10.61 19.07
N ALA A 176 -2.73 11.13 18.02
CA ALA A 176 -1.62 12.06 18.18
C ALA A 176 -2.08 13.34 18.89
N TYR A 177 -3.24 13.86 18.52
CA TYR A 177 -3.83 15.05 19.15
C TYR A 177 -4.17 14.83 20.64
N GLN A 178 -4.77 13.68 20.99
CA GLN A 178 -5.07 13.34 22.39
C GLN A 178 -3.78 13.34 23.23
N ALA A 179 -2.73 12.68 22.76
CA ALA A 179 -1.45 12.61 23.46
C ALA A 179 -0.84 13.99 23.73
N THR A 180 -0.89 14.93 22.78
CA THR A 180 -0.33 16.28 23.00
C THR A 180 -1.23 17.18 23.86
N THR A 181 -2.52 16.87 24.01
CA THR A 181 -3.45 17.71 24.79
C THR A 181 -3.37 17.40 26.28
N ASP A 182 -3.07 16.16 26.66
CA ASP A 182 -2.93 15.75 28.06
C ASP A 182 -1.78 16.46 28.80
N GLU A 183 -0.73 16.89 28.07
CA GLU A 183 0.38 17.70 28.59
C GLU A 183 -0.07 19.05 29.18
N ASN A 184 -1.09 19.69 28.57
CA ASN A 184 -1.57 21.00 29.00
C ASN A 184 -2.43 20.99 30.27
N SER A 185 -2.77 19.82 30.80
CA SER A 185 -3.56 19.70 32.04
C SER A 185 -2.71 19.70 33.31
N VAL A 186 -1.37 19.64 33.19
CA VAL A 186 -0.44 19.54 34.33
C VAL A 186 0.41 20.81 34.46
N THR A 187 -0.22 21.96 34.67
CA THR A 187 0.44 23.12 35.29
C THR A 187 -0.45 23.68 36.40
N PRO A 188 -0.20 23.37 37.68
CA PRO A 188 -0.80 24.14 38.75
C PRO A 188 -0.15 25.52 38.77
N LYS A 189 -0.99 26.56 38.65
CA LYS A 189 -0.60 27.96 38.85
C LYS A 189 0.08 28.09 40.21
N GLN A 190 1.27 28.68 40.23
CA GLN A 190 1.91 29.14 41.45
C GLN A 190 1.04 30.25 42.06
N GLU A 191 0.54 30.04 43.28
CA GLU A 191 0.06 31.12 44.13
C GLU A 191 1.21 31.57 45.03
N GLU A 192 1.50 32.87 44.95
CA GLU A 192 2.41 33.61 45.81
C GLU A 192 1.93 33.61 47.27
N VAL A 193 2.87 33.48 48.22
CA VAL A 193 2.79 34.10 49.56
C VAL A 193 4.17 34.60 49.95
#